data_AF-A0A5B8L2G3-F1
#
_entry.id   AF-A0A5B8L2G3-F1
#
_cell.length_a   1.000
_cell.length_b   1.000
_cell.length_c   1.000
_cell.angle_alpha   90.00
_cell.angle_beta   90.00
_cell.angle_gamma   90.00
#
_symmetry.space_group_name_H-M   'P 1'
#
loop_
_entity.id
_entity.type
_entity.pdbx_description
1 polymer ?
#
loop_
_entity_poly.entity_id
_entity_poly.type
_entity_poly.pdbx_seq_one_letter_code
_entity_poly.pdbx_strand_id
1 'polypeptide(L)' 'MADQEERKTTGRFTCAIDPSLTSLDEVARQFEQRGVTVEERMEFIGTLVLRGKPEVVRQAAGAIEGVRSVEPEGTMGTW' A
#
# COMPACT_ATOMS: atom_id res chain seq x y z
N MET A 1 10.44 -25.47 2.32
CA MET A 1 9.20 -25.50 1.52
C MET A 1 8.21 -24.53 2.19
N ALA A 2 8.37 -23.21 1.98
CA ALA A 2 7.54 -22.19 2.64
C ALA A 2 7.08 -21.05 1.70
N ASP A 3 7.63 -20.97 0.48
CA ASP A 3 7.48 -19.80 -0.40
C ASP A 3 6.28 -19.80 -1.36
N GLN A 4 5.45 -20.85 -1.35
CA GLN A 4 4.35 -21.02 -2.33
C GLN A 4 2.96 -20.63 -1.78
N GLU A 5 2.70 -20.77 -0.48
CA GLU A 5 1.36 -20.53 0.08
C GLU A 5 1.06 -19.05 0.37
N GLU A 6 2.06 -18.23 0.67
CA GLU A 6 1.88 -16.79 0.88
C GLU A 6 1.50 -16.01 -0.39
N ARG A 7 1.78 -16.56 -1.57
CA ARG A 7 1.59 -15.84 -2.85
C ARG A 7 0.14 -15.76 -3.33
N LYS A 8 -0.80 -16.49 -2.72
CA LYS A 8 -2.20 -16.51 -3.17
C LYS A 8 -3.14 -15.55 -2.43
N THR A 9 -2.68 -14.84 -1.40
CA THR A 9 -3.53 -13.93 -0.60
C THR A 9 -3.03 -12.48 -0.54
N THR A 10 -1.89 -12.17 -1.13
CA THR A 10 -1.38 -10.79 -1.23
C THR A 10 -1.81 -10.13 -2.54
N GLY A 11 -2.52 -9.01 -2.44
CA GLY A 11 -2.89 -8.16 -3.58
C GLY A 11 -1.97 -6.94 -3.71
N ARG A 12 -2.09 -6.24 -4.84
CA ARG A 12 -1.45 -4.95 -5.08
C ARG A 12 -2.47 -3.83 -4.80
N PHE A 13 -2.01 -2.74 -4.21
CA PHE A 13 -2.85 -1.63 -3.77
C PHE A 13 -2.17 -0.31 -4.08
N THR A 14 -2.93 0.70 -4.43
CA THR A 14 -2.48 2.08 -4.60
C THR A 14 -2.97 2.91 -3.42
N CYS A 15 -2.04 3.54 -2.72
CA CYS A 15 -2.29 4.38 -1.57
C CYS A 15 -1.99 5.83 -1.92
N ALA A 16 -3.02 6.67 -1.94
CA ALA A 16 -2.87 8.12 -2.10
C ALA A 16 -2.57 8.75 -0.74
N ILE A 17 -1.56 9.59 -0.70
CA ILE A 17 -1.05 10.26 0.50
C ILE A 17 -1.21 11.76 0.31
N ASP A 18 -1.56 12.47 1.38
CA ASP A 18 -1.55 13.91 1.41
C ASP A 18 -0.14 14.42 1.79
N PRO A 19 0.63 14.99 0.85
CA PRO A 19 1.98 15.47 1.12
C PRO A 19 2.01 16.69 2.06
N SER A 20 0.87 17.32 2.33
CA SER A 20 0.77 18.46 3.25
C SER A 20 0.73 18.02 4.71
N LEU A 21 0.35 16.77 4.98
CA LEU A 21 0.25 16.20 6.33
C LEU A 21 1.49 15.37 6.70
N THR A 22 2.02 14.62 5.74
CA THR A 22 3.14 13.70 5.98
C THR A 22 3.95 13.48 4.70
N SER A 23 5.17 13.00 4.85
CA SER A 23 6.02 12.64 3.72
C SER A 23 5.77 11.19 3.28
N LEU A 24 5.84 10.95 1.96
CA LEU A 24 5.77 9.61 1.37
C LEU A 24 6.72 8.61 2.01
N ASP A 25 7.94 9.04 2.36
CA ASP A 25 8.94 8.16 2.96
C ASP A 25 8.54 7.70 4.38
N GLU A 26 7.97 8.59 5.19
CA GLU A 26 7.49 8.22 6.53
C GLU A 26 6.29 7.27 6.44
N VAL A 27 5.37 7.50 5.50
CA VAL A 27 4.24 6.60 5.27
C VAL A 27 4.72 5.24 4.77
N ALA A 28 5.66 5.22 3.81
CA ALA A 28 6.27 3.99 3.32
C ALA A 28 6.91 3.20 4.46
N ARG A 29 7.71 3.87 5.30
CA ARG A 29 8.35 3.26 6.46
C ARG A 29 7.33 2.67 7.45
N GLN A 30 6.22 3.36 7.70
CA GLN A 30 5.14 2.85 8.56
C GLN A 30 4.43 1.63 7.96
N PHE A 31 4.23 1.59 6.64
CA PHE A 31 3.70 0.41 5.96
C PHE A 31 4.65 -0.79 6.08
N GLU A 32 5.95 -0.59 5.85
CA GLU A 32 6.97 -1.65 5.95
C GLU A 32 7.07 -2.22 7.37
N GLN A 33 7.01 -1.36 8.41
CA GLN A 33 6.99 -1.79 9.82
C GLN A 33 5.78 -2.67 10.17
N ARG A 34 4.68 -2.55 9.42
CA ARG A 34 3.43 -3.31 9.60
C ARG A 34 3.36 -4.56 8.72
N GLY A 35 4.44 -4.90 8.01
CA GLY A 35 4.50 -6.06 7.13
C GLY A 35 3.81 -5.86 5.79
N VAL A 36 3.65 -4.60 5.34
CA VAL A 36 3.21 -4.27 3.98
C VAL A 36 4.43 -3.91 3.16
N THR A 37 4.60 -4.56 2.01
CA THR A 37 5.70 -4.26 1.10
C THR A 37 5.36 -3.03 0.26
N VAL A 38 6.27 -2.07 0.16
CA VAL A 38 6.14 -0.93 -0.76
C VAL A 38 6.85 -1.31 -2.06
N GLU A 39 6.11 -1.41 -3.17
CA GLU A 39 6.67 -1.76 -4.48
C GLU A 39 7.12 -0.54 -5.28
N GLU A 40 6.32 0.53 -5.28
CA GLU A 40 6.65 1.77 -6.00
C GLU A 40 6.31 2.99 -5.17
N ARG A 41 7.09 4.05 -5.37
CA ARG A 41 6.92 5.35 -4.72
C ARG A 41 6.77 6.40 -5.80
N MET A 42 5.58 6.95 -5.96
CA MET A 42 5.26 7.97 -6.95
C MET A 42 5.21 9.34 -6.27
N GLU A 43 6.40 9.89 -6.02
CA GLU A 43 6.56 11.14 -5.28
C GLU A 43 5.89 12.33 -5.96
N PHE A 44 5.86 12.34 -7.30
CA PHE A 44 5.27 13.41 -8.09
C PHE A 44 3.75 13.59 -7.85
N ILE A 45 3.03 12.50 -7.56
CA ILE A 45 1.58 12.51 -7.36
C ILE A 45 1.15 12.18 -5.93
N GLY A 46 2.09 11.96 -5.01
CA GLY A 46 1.75 11.60 -3.64
C GLY A 46 1.23 10.18 -3.48
N THR A 47 1.65 9.22 -4.31
CA THR A 47 1.06 7.86 -4.31
C THR A 47 2.11 6.78 -4.01
N LEU A 48 1.75 5.79 -3.18
CA LEU A 48 2.53 4.57 -2.98
C LEU A 48 1.82 3.38 -3.59
N VAL A 49 2.59 2.47 -4.19
CA VAL A 49 2.10 1.14 -4.55
C VAL A 49 2.55 0.17 -3.49
N LEU A 50 1.57 -0.50 -2.89
CA LEU A 50 1.72 -1.40 -1.78
C LEU A 50 1.36 -2.82 -2.22
N ARG A 51 2.01 -3.80 -1.61
CA ARG A 51 1.73 -5.21 -1.78
C ARG A 51 1.60 -5.87 -0.43
N GLY A 52 0.51 -6.60 -0.24
CA GLY A 52 0.23 -7.24 1.03
C GLY A 52 -1.18 -7.80 1.11
N LYS A 53 -1.58 -8.24 2.29
CA LYS A 53 -2.94 -8.72 2.53
C LYS A 53 -3.89 -7.52 2.61
N PRO A 54 -5.09 -7.57 2.01
CA PRO A 54 -6.04 -6.46 2.00
C PRO A 54 -6.38 -5.95 3.40
N GLU A 55 -6.54 -6.87 4.35
CA GLU A 55 -6.85 -6.53 5.75
C GLU A 55 -5.72 -5.74 6.41
N VAL A 56 -4.47 -6.18 6.22
CA VAL A 56 -3.28 -5.52 6.77
C VAL A 56 -3.07 -4.15 6.14
N VAL A 57 -3.22 -4.05 4.83
CA VAL A 57 -3.09 -2.77 4.10
C VAL A 57 -4.15 -1.78 4.56
N ARG A 58 -5.41 -2.21 4.67
CA ARG A 58 -6.51 -1.35 5.17
C ARG A 58 -6.32 -0.92 6.61
N GLN A 59 -5.88 -1.84 7.47
CA GLN A 59 -5.59 -1.55 8.87
C GLN A 59 -4.42 -0.57 9.02
N ALA A 60 -3.36 -0.72 8.22
CA ALA A 60 -2.24 0.20 8.19
C ALA A 60 -2.67 1.59 7.67
N ALA A 61 -3.41 1.64 6.56
CA ALA A 61 -3.92 2.89 6.00
C ALA A 61 -4.77 3.70 6.98
N GLY A 62 -5.65 3.04 7.74
CA GLY A 62 -6.46 3.72 8.77
C GLY A 62 -5.70 4.18 10.01
N ALA A 63 -4.46 3.70 10.21
CA ALA A 63 -3.64 4.02 11.36
C ALA A 63 -2.50 4.99 11.04
N ILE A 64 -2.24 5.28 9.76
CA ILE A 64 -1.19 6.18 9.30
C ILE A 64 -1.81 7.54 8.99
N GLU A 65 -1.38 8.57 9.72
CA GLU A 65 -1.80 9.94 9.46
C GLU A 65 -1.26 10.42 8.10
N GLY A 66 -2.14 11.02 7.30
CA GLY A 66 -1.81 11.49 5.95
C GLY A 66 -2.12 10.51 4.83
N VAL A 67 -2.55 9.28 5.13
CA VAL A 67 -3.17 8.42 4.10
C VAL A 67 -4.55 8.97 3.76
N ARG A 68 -4.74 9.28 2.47
CA ARG A 68 -5.98 9.88 1.97
C ARG A 68 -6.97 8.82 1.55
N SER A 69 -6.50 7.83 0.78
CA SER A 69 -7.27 6.68 0.31
C SER A 69 -6.34 5.51 0.00
N VAL A 70 -6.85 4.30 0.16
CA VAL A 70 -6.17 3.08 -0.32
C VAL A 70 -7.14 2.25 -1.15
N GLU A 71 -6.75 2.00 -2.40
CA GLU A 71 -7.55 1.29 -3.39
C GLU A 71 -6.79 0.03 -3.80
N PRO A 72 -7.44 -1.13 -3.95
CA PRO A 72 -6.80 -2.27 -4.60
C PRO A 72 -6.51 -1.92 -6.05
N GLU A 73 -5.33 -2.26 -6.54
CA GLU A 73 -5.00 -2.19 -7.96
C GLU A 73 -5.81 -3.28 -8.66
N GLY A 74 -7.03 -2.92 -9.07
CA GLY A 74 -7.94 -3.83 -9.76
C GLY A 74 -7.37 -4.18 -11.12
N THR A 75 -7.29 -5.47 -11.41
CA THR A 75 -7.09 -5.97 -12.78
C THR A 75 -8.16 -5.31 -13.65
N MET A 76 -7.75 -4.34 -14.48
CA MET A 76 -8.64 -3.69 -15.41
C MET A 76 -9.12 -4.77 -16.39
N GLY A 77 -10.26 -5.37 -16.08
CA GLY A 77 -10.97 -6.24 -17.00
C GLY A 77 -11.43 -5.37 -18.15
N THR A 78 -10.66 -5.37 -19.23
CA THR A 78 -11.14 -4.95 -20.55
C THR A 78 -12.33 -5.84 -20.87
N TRP A 79 -13.53 -5.25 -20.92
CA TRP A 79 -14.76 -5.91 -21.38
C TRP A 79 -14.71 -6.13 -22.90
#